data_AF-A0A7C1Z5Y0-F1
#
_entry.id   AF-A0A7C1Z5Y0-F1
#
_cell.length_a   1.000
_cell.length_b   1.000
_cell.length_c   1.000
_cell.angle_alpha   90.00
_cell.angle_beta   90.00
_cell.angle_gamma   90.00
#
_symmetry.space_group_name_H-M   'P 1'
#
loop_
_entity.id
_entity.type
_entity.pdbx_description
1 polymer ?
#
loop_
_entity_poly.entity_id
_entity_poly.type
_entity_poly.pdbx_seq_one_letter_code
_entity_poly.pdbx_strand_id
1 'polypeptide(L)'
;MPILIIVYFQVNGIIIDLEHNIVSALGSLDTAVTLTTPEDIGALTAEIVFYEPCIRNQIVYLAGDTVTYGEVANKLESVLQRTFQRREWTVPELMTELADDQSNHIKKYRTVFAQGRGVAWEKDTSFNGLMKISLQT
;
A
#
# COMPACT_ATOMS: atom_id res chain seq x y z
N MET A 1 -5.32 -21.00 12.29
CA MET A 1 -4.59 -20.45 11.13
C MET A 1 -4.09 -19.06 11.50
N PRO A 2 -2.88 -18.64 11.12
CA PRO A 2 -2.54 -17.22 11.16
C PRO A 2 -3.50 -16.46 10.24
N ILE A 3 -4.01 -15.32 10.71
CA ILE A 3 -4.81 -14.43 9.87
C ILE A 3 -3.79 -13.56 9.15
N LEU A 4 -3.54 -13.88 7.88
CA LEU A 4 -2.70 -13.06 7.02
C LEU A 4 -3.57 -11.95 6.45
N ILE A 5 -3.31 -10.71 6.89
CA ILE A 5 -3.95 -9.53 6.31
C ILE A 5 -3.07 -9.08 5.15
N ILE A 6 -3.45 -9.47 3.93
CA ILE A 6 -2.83 -8.96 2.70
C ILE A 6 -3.60 -7.71 2.28
N VAL A 7 -2.94 -6.57 2.30
CA VAL A 7 -3.49 -5.33 1.74
C VAL A 7 -2.97 -5.22 0.30
N TYR A 8 -3.83 -5.56 -0.66
CA TYR A 8 -3.53 -5.39 -2.08
C TYR A 8 -3.68 -3.93 -2.46
N PHE A 9 -2.60 -3.34 -2.98
CA PHE A 9 -2.57 -1.97 -3.46
C PHE A 9 -2.77 -1.93 -4.98
N GLN A 10 -3.94 -1.51 -5.44
CA GLN A 10 -4.21 -1.37 -6.86
C GLN A 10 -3.78 0.01 -7.35
N VAL A 11 -2.62 0.04 -7.99
CA VAL A 11 -1.99 1.27 -8.51
C VAL A 11 -2.75 1.85 -9.71
N ASN A 12 -3.21 0.97 -10.61
CA ASN A 12 -3.64 1.37 -11.96
C ASN A 12 -5.00 2.07 -11.96
N GLY A 13 -4.99 3.33 -12.41
CA GLY A 13 -6.18 4.14 -12.71
C GLY A 13 -6.77 4.93 -11.53
N ILE A 14 -6.44 4.57 -10.28
CA ILE A 14 -6.92 5.29 -9.09
C ILE A 14 -5.86 6.23 -8.55
N ILE A 15 -4.61 5.78 -8.52
CA ILE A 15 -3.50 6.47 -7.82
C ILE A 15 -2.50 6.98 -8.85
N ILE A 16 -2.18 6.18 -9.86
CA ILE A 16 -1.29 6.59 -10.95
C ILE A 16 -2.06 6.57 -12.27
N ASP A 17 -2.07 7.71 -12.95
CA ASP A 17 -2.47 7.88 -14.33
C ASP A 17 -1.24 8.22 -15.16
N LEU A 18 -0.69 7.22 -15.85
CA LEU A 18 0.49 7.37 -16.68
C LEU A 18 0.19 8.06 -18.03
N GLU A 19 -1.06 8.09 -18.47
CA GLU A 19 -1.45 8.73 -19.73
C GLU A 19 -1.46 10.26 -19.54
N HIS A 20 -2.05 10.73 -18.45
CA HIS A 20 -2.18 12.15 -18.13
C HIS A 20 -1.07 12.68 -17.21
N ASN A 21 -0.12 11.83 -16.80
CA ASN A 21 0.95 12.16 -15.84
C ASN A 21 0.41 12.67 -14.49
N ILE A 22 -0.56 11.97 -13.91
CA ILE A 22 -1.17 12.36 -12.63
C ILE A 22 -0.84 11.31 -11.56
N VAL A 23 -0.40 11.77 -10.40
CA VAL A 23 -0.38 10.99 -9.16
C VAL A 23 -1.45 11.55 -8.23
N SER A 24 -2.43 10.72 -7.90
CA SER A 24 -3.49 11.00 -6.95
C SER A 24 -3.11 10.43 -5.57
N ALA A 25 -2.77 11.30 -4.64
CA ALA A 25 -2.53 10.97 -3.25
C ALA A 25 -3.86 10.83 -2.51
N LEU A 26 -4.07 9.69 -1.85
CA LEU A 26 -5.21 9.48 -0.96
C LEU A 26 -4.86 10.06 0.41
N GLY A 27 -5.63 11.03 0.88
CA GLY A 27 -5.33 11.80 2.09
C GLY A 27 -4.46 13.01 1.74
N SER A 28 -3.14 12.83 1.81
CA SER A 28 -2.13 13.85 1.47
C SER A 28 -0.92 13.21 0.81
N LEU A 29 -0.03 14.02 0.24
CA LEU A 29 1.25 13.57 -0.30
C LEU A 29 2.13 12.89 0.73
N ASP A 30 1.99 13.25 2.01
CA ASP A 30 2.70 12.66 3.14
C ASP A 30 2.06 11.35 3.64
N THR A 31 0.90 10.96 3.10
CA THR A 31 0.26 9.70 3.49
C THR A 31 1.10 8.53 2.99
N ALA A 32 1.60 7.73 3.93
CA ALA A 32 2.43 6.56 3.68
C ALA A 32 1.58 5.31 3.38
N VAL A 33 2.13 4.44 2.54
CA VAL A 33 1.58 3.11 2.24
C VAL A 33 2.70 2.09 2.13
N THR A 34 2.48 0.89 2.67
CA THR A 34 3.37 -0.25 2.48
C THR A 34 2.93 -1.03 1.25
N LEU A 35 3.84 -1.13 0.29
CA LEU A 35 3.67 -1.79 -0.99
C LEU A 35 4.44 -3.10 -1.00
N THR A 36 3.80 -4.18 -1.44
CA THR A 36 4.45 -5.48 -1.63
C THR A 36 3.91 -6.09 -2.91
N THR A 37 4.78 -6.63 -3.76
CA THR A 37 4.35 -7.29 -5.00
C THR A 37 3.53 -8.54 -4.69
N PRO A 38 2.57 -8.92 -5.57
CA PRO A 38 1.85 -10.19 -5.43
C PRO A 38 2.77 -11.42 -5.32
N GLU A 39 3.88 -11.41 -6.05
CA GLU A 39 4.89 -12.46 -6.05
C GLU A 39 5.56 -12.60 -4.68
N ASP A 40 6.01 -11.48 -4.10
CA ASP A 40 6.64 -11.46 -2.77
C ASP A 40 5.62 -11.83 -1.68
N ILE A 41 4.36 -11.42 -1.81
CA ILE A 41 3.28 -11.86 -0.90
C ILE A 41 3.15 -13.39 -0.94
N GLY A 42 3.13 -13.99 -2.13
CA GLY A 42 3.04 -15.44 -2.30
C GLY A 42 4.22 -16.17 -1.68
N ALA A 43 5.44 -15.72 -1.95
CA ALA A 43 6.66 -16.30 -1.40
C ALA A 43 6.68 -16.22 0.14
N LEU A 44 6.43 -15.03 0.70
CA LEU A 44 6.43 -14.82 2.15
C LEU A 44 5.31 -15.59 2.87
N THR A 45 4.17 -15.76 2.22
CA THR A 45 3.09 -16.60 2.75
C THR A 45 3.54 -18.04 2.89
N ALA A 46 4.25 -18.58 1.89
CA ALA A 46 4.81 -19.92 1.95
C ALA A 46 5.85 -20.04 3.07
N GLU A 47 6.77 -19.07 3.19
CA GLU A 47 7.76 -19.02 4.28
C GLU A 47 7.10 -19.04 5.66
N ILE A 48 6.03 -18.25 5.89
CA ILE A 48 5.28 -18.22 7.15
C ILE A 48 4.63 -19.58 7.46
N VAL A 49 4.11 -20.27 6.45
CA VAL A 49 3.47 -21.59 6.62
C VAL A 49 4.46 -22.64 7.11
N PHE A 50 5.71 -22.59 6.63
CA PHE A 50 6.77 -23.55 6.99
C PHE A 50 7.68 -23.07 8.13
N TYR A 51 7.45 -21.87 8.68
CA TYR A 51 8.27 -21.30 9.74
C TYR A 51 8.16 -22.08 11.06
N GLU A 52 9.30 -22.31 11.72
CA GLU A 52 9.38 -22.90 13.06
C GLU A 52 10.03 -21.94 14.08
N PRO A 53 9.43 -21.75 15.28
CA PRO A 53 8.18 -22.37 15.74
C PRO A 53 6.93 -21.83 15.01
N CYS A 54 5.94 -22.69 14.80
CA CYS A 54 4.72 -22.34 14.07
C CYS A 54 4.03 -21.10 14.64
N ILE A 55 3.77 -20.11 13.78
CA ILE A 55 3.07 -18.86 14.13
C ILE A 55 1.56 -19.13 14.18
N ARG A 56 0.95 -18.92 15.35
CA ARG A 56 -0.50 -19.13 15.57
C ARG A 56 -1.11 -17.93 16.28
N ASN A 57 -2.33 -17.58 15.87
CA ASN A 57 -3.16 -16.53 16.49
C ASN A 57 -2.45 -15.17 16.60
N GLN A 58 -1.64 -14.84 15.61
CA GLN A 58 -0.88 -13.59 15.53
C GLN A 58 -1.12 -12.92 14.17
N ILE A 59 -1.08 -11.59 14.17
CA ILE A 59 -1.04 -10.78 12.96
C ILE A 59 0.40 -10.77 12.49
N VAL A 60 0.63 -11.11 11.22
CA VAL A 60 1.96 -11.10 10.61
C VAL A 60 1.99 -9.99 9.56
N TYR A 61 2.88 -9.02 9.75
CA TYR A 61 3.09 -7.92 8.83
C TYR A 61 4.17 -8.28 7.81
N LEU A 62 3.95 -7.96 6.54
CA LEU A 62 4.90 -8.11 5.44
C LEU A 62 5.22 -6.74 4.87
N ALA A 63 6.42 -6.49 4.37
CA ALA A 63 6.76 -5.19 3.80
C ALA A 63 7.77 -5.30 2.65
N GLY A 64 7.32 -4.93 1.45
CA GLY A 64 8.18 -4.62 0.30
C GLY A 64 8.89 -3.29 0.48
N ASP A 65 8.16 -2.20 0.26
CA ASP A 65 8.62 -0.83 0.49
C ASP A 65 7.53 -0.04 1.23
N THR A 66 7.90 0.92 2.08
CA THR A 66 6.94 1.83 2.72
C THR A 66 7.26 3.22 2.23
N VAL A 67 6.34 3.80 1.45
CA VAL A 67 6.55 5.07 0.74
C VAL A 67 5.36 5.99 0.88
N THR A 68 5.61 7.29 0.83
CA THR A 68 4.54 8.29 0.71
C THR A 68 4.10 8.45 -0.75
N TYR A 69 2.88 8.95 -0.99
CA TYR A 69 2.44 9.27 -2.35
C TYR A 69 3.34 10.32 -3.03
N GLY A 70 3.90 11.25 -2.25
CA GLY A 70 4.89 12.20 -2.73
C GLY A 70 6.18 11.52 -3.21
N GLU A 71 6.67 10.53 -2.47
CA GLU A 71 7.84 9.72 -2.87
C GLU A 71 7.55 8.88 -4.11
N VAL A 72 6.35 8.32 -4.25
CA VAL A 72 5.93 7.63 -5.47
C VAL A 72 6.02 8.56 -6.67
N ALA A 73 5.48 9.78 -6.58
CA ALA A 73 5.60 10.78 -7.64
C ALA A 73 7.07 11.09 -7.97
N ASN A 74 7.91 11.30 -6.96
CA ASN A 74 9.34 11.58 -7.15
C ASN A 74 10.07 10.40 -7.84
N LYS A 75 9.77 9.15 -7.45
CA LYS A 75 10.33 7.95 -8.08
C LYS A 75 9.90 7.85 -9.55
N LEU A 76 8.62 8.09 -9.87
CA LEU A 76 8.12 8.10 -11.24
C LEU A 76 8.80 9.18 -12.08
N GLU A 77 8.91 10.41 -11.58
CA GLU A 77 9.56 11.51 -12.29
C GLU A 77 11.03 11.20 -12.58
N SER A 78 11.73 10.59 -11.61
CA SER A 78 13.12 10.15 -11.75
C SER A 78 13.29 9.02 -12.78
N VAL A 79 12.44 8.01 -12.75
CA VAL A 79 12.56 6.85 -13.67
C VAL A 79 12.10 7.19 -15.08
N LEU A 80 10.99 7.93 -15.21
CA LEU A 80 10.35 8.23 -16.50
C LEU A 80 10.81 9.54 -17.13
N GLN A 81 11.64 10.33 -16.43
CA GLN A 81 12.23 11.59 -16.92
C GLN A 81 11.17 12.59 -17.42
N ARG A 82 10.02 12.64 -16.74
CA ARG A 82 8.91 13.57 -17.03
C ARG A 82 8.18 13.96 -15.74
N THR A 83 7.60 15.16 -15.72
CA THR A 83 6.90 15.70 -14.55
C THR A 83 5.52 15.08 -14.36
N PHE A 84 5.10 14.90 -13.11
CA PHE A 84 3.76 14.45 -12.75
C PHE A 84 3.00 15.53 -11.96
N GLN A 85 1.76 15.77 -12.36
CA GLN A 85 0.82 16.53 -11.54
C GLN A 85 0.49 15.72 -10.28
N ARG A 86 0.58 16.38 -9.14
CA ARG A 86 0.21 15.81 -7.83
C ARG A 86 -1.18 16.30 -7.45
N ARG A 87 -2.11 15.39 -7.18
CA ARG A 87 -3.48 15.70 -6.75
C ARG A 87 -3.74 15.04 -5.41
N GLU A 88 -4.14 15.79 -4.40
CA GLU A 88 -4.56 15.23 -3.13
C GLU A 88 -6.08 15.05 -3.11
N TRP A 89 -6.52 13.89 -2.64
CA TRP A 89 -7.91 13.59 -2.35
C TRP A 89 -8.07 13.52 -0.84
N THR A 90 -8.58 14.59 -0.26
CA THR A 90 -8.57 14.74 1.19
C THR A 90 -9.53 13.74 1.86
N VAL A 91 -9.23 13.38 3.11
CA VAL A 91 -10.10 12.47 3.89
C VAL A 91 -11.56 12.98 3.95
N PRO A 92 -11.85 14.27 4.21
CA PRO A 92 -13.22 14.77 4.23
C PRO A 92 -13.95 14.62 2.89
N GLU A 93 -13.29 14.90 1.76
CA GLU A 93 -13.89 14.74 0.42
C GLU A 93 -14.27 13.28 0.16
N LEU A 94 -13.36 12.36 0.45
CA LEU A 94 -13.57 10.92 0.26
C LEU A 94 -14.67 10.36 1.17
N MET A 95 -14.78 10.87 2.40
CA MET A 95 -15.84 10.50 3.33
C MET A 95 -17.22 10.97 2.84
N THR A 96 -17.31 12.18 2.29
CA THR A 96 -18.55 12.69 1.68
C THR A 96 -18.94 11.85 0.47
N GLU A 97 -18.00 11.57 -0.45
CA GLU A 97 -18.27 10.72 -1.62
C GLU A 97 -18.79 9.33 -1.21
N LEU A 98 -18.21 8.73 -0.16
CA LEU A 98 -18.59 7.42 0.35
C LEU A 98 -19.97 7.43 1.03
N ALA A 99 -20.34 8.53 1.71
CA ALA A 99 -21.64 8.66 2.34
C ALA A 99 -22.79 8.59 1.31
N ASP A 100 -22.57 9.16 0.12
CA ASP A 100 -23.53 9.18 -0.99
C ASP A 100 -23.71 7.81 -1.67
N ASP A 101 -22.70 6.92 -1.59
CA ASP A 101 -22.72 5.60 -2.22
C ASP A 101 -21.89 4.58 -1.41
N GLN A 102 -22.48 4.13 -0.30
CA GLN A 102 -21.80 3.28 0.68
C GLN A 102 -21.53 1.86 0.17
N SER A 103 -22.18 1.41 -0.91
CA SER A 103 -21.95 0.07 -1.48
C SER A 103 -20.73 0.05 -2.41
N ASN A 104 -20.25 1.22 -2.83
CA ASN A 104 -19.14 1.34 -3.77
C ASN A 104 -17.80 0.94 -3.15
N HIS A 105 -17.25 -0.15 -3.66
CA HIS A 105 -15.99 -0.71 -3.18
C HIS A 105 -14.79 0.21 -3.42
N ILE A 106 -14.78 0.98 -4.53
CA ILE A 106 -13.69 1.91 -4.84
C ILE A 106 -13.70 3.11 -3.90
N LYS A 107 -14.87 3.64 -3.55
CA LYS A 107 -14.99 4.72 -2.57
C LYS A 107 -14.51 4.25 -1.19
N LYS A 108 -14.94 3.06 -0.75
CA LYS A 108 -14.46 2.44 0.49
C LYS A 108 -12.93 2.30 0.51
N TYR A 109 -12.37 1.76 -0.57
CA TYR A 109 -10.93 1.60 -0.74
C TYR A 109 -10.21 2.95 -0.58
N ARG A 110 -10.62 3.98 -1.33
CA ARG A 110 -9.99 5.31 -1.30
C ARG A 110 -10.02 5.91 0.11
N THR A 111 -11.15 5.81 0.79
CA THR A 111 -11.30 6.33 2.16
C THR A 111 -10.40 5.63 3.17
N VAL A 112 -10.29 4.29 3.13
CA VAL A 112 -9.43 3.53 4.06
C VAL A 112 -7.96 3.90 3.87
N PHE A 113 -7.49 3.95 2.62
CA PHE A 113 -6.10 4.29 2.33
C PHE A 113 -5.78 5.76 2.61
N ALA A 114 -6.74 6.67 2.43
CA ALA A 114 -6.57 8.09 2.76
C ALA A 114 -6.40 8.36 4.25
N GLN A 115 -6.97 7.50 5.11
CA GLN A 115 -6.85 7.66 6.56
C GLN A 115 -5.44 7.32 7.08
N GLY A 116 -4.60 6.65 6.28
CA GLY A 116 -3.23 6.27 6.67
C GLY A 116 -3.14 5.26 7.81
N ARG A 117 -4.26 4.69 8.26
CA ARG A 117 -4.31 3.77 9.41
C ARG A 117 -4.33 2.33 8.94
N GLY A 118 -3.36 1.54 9.40
CA GLY A 118 -3.25 0.11 9.06
C GLY A 118 -2.82 -0.16 7.61
N VAL A 119 -2.30 0.87 6.92
CA VAL A 119 -1.83 0.77 5.53
C VAL A 119 -0.32 1.02 5.39
N ALA A 120 0.35 1.45 6.45
CA ALA A 120 1.79 1.65 6.51
C ALA A 120 2.37 1.16 7.83
N TRP A 121 3.56 0.55 7.77
CA TRP A 121 4.35 0.12 8.91
C TRP A 121 5.85 0.09 8.57
N GLU A 122 6.68 0.04 9.61
CA GLU A 122 8.14 -0.02 9.48
C GLU A 122 8.58 -1.40 8.95
N LYS A 123 9.31 -1.40 7.83
CA LYS A 123 9.81 -2.63 7.19
C LYS A 123 10.66 -3.48 8.13
N ASP A 124 11.49 -2.86 8.97
CA ASP A 124 12.35 -3.59 9.90
C ASP A 124 11.58 -4.33 11.00
N THR A 125 10.31 -3.99 11.19
CA THR A 125 9.42 -4.68 12.15
C THR A 125 8.53 -5.73 11.50
N SER A 126 8.57 -5.86 10.17
CA SER A 126 7.83 -6.90 9.44
C SER A 126 8.51 -8.26 9.57
N PHE A 127 7.76 -9.33 9.28
CA PHE A 127 8.30 -10.69 9.28
C PHE A 127 9.55 -10.81 8.41
N ASN A 128 9.50 -10.32 7.16
CA ASN A 128 10.63 -10.39 6.25
C ASN A 128 11.81 -9.49 6.69
N GLY A 129 11.55 -8.35 7.34
CA GLY A 129 12.59 -7.49 7.90
C GLY A 129 13.32 -8.10 9.09
N LEU A 130 12.58 -8.78 9.97
CA LEU A 130 13.12 -9.50 11.13
C LEU A 130 13.90 -10.74 10.71
N MET A 131 13.35 -11.51 9.75
CA MET A 131 13.96 -12.74 9.23
C MET A 131 15.06 -12.49 8.19
N LYS A 132 15.31 -11.23 7.82
CA LYS A 132 16.27 -10.82 6.78
C LYS A 132 16.04 -11.51 5.44
N ILE A 133 14.77 -11.72 5.09
CA ILE A 133 14.36 -12.26 3.80
C ILE A 133 14.40 -11.13 2.77
N SER A 134 15.21 -11.32 1.73
CA SER A 134 15.29 -10.39 0.60
C SER A 134 14.09 -10.60 -0.33
N LEU A 135 13.48 -9.51 -0.73
CA LEU A 135 12.34 -9.50 -1.65
C LEU A 135 12.79 -9.13 -3.06
N GLN A 136 11.97 -9.42 -4.04
CA GLN A 136 12.23 -9.06 -5.44
C GLN A 136 11.85 -7.61 -5.75
N THR A 137 11.05 -6.97 -4.88
CA THR A 137 10.60 -5.58 -5.01
C THR A 137 11.75 -4.57 -5.10
#